data_AF-A0A830E611-F1
#
_entry.id   AF-A0A830E611-F1
#
_cell.length_a   1.000
_cell.length_b   1.000
_cell.length_c   1.000
_cell.angle_alpha   90.00
_cell.angle_beta   90.00
_cell.angle_gamma   90.00
#
_symmetry.space_group_name_H-M   'P 1'
#
loop_
_entity.id
_entity.type
_entity.pdbx_description
1 polymer ?
#
loop_
_entity_poly.entity_id
_entity_poly.type
_entity_poly.pdbx_seq_one_letter_code
_entity_poly.pdbx_strand_id
1 'polypeptide(L)'
;MIILANREETEGALTRLNIGQWRALPILDVSRLSIDTLNAIAKVFDTYANKEFKRIPEQYGEDPVRLSFDLDFLRALSPGINEDEVRTCLIDLYKRLGTVLKTWIGT
;
A
#
# COMPACT_ATOMS: atom_id res chain seq x y z
N MET A 1 -4.88 6.28 -11.36
CA MET A 1 -6.15 5.66 -10.97
C MET A 1 -5.81 4.48 -10.06
N ILE A 2 -6.30 4.45 -8.83
CA ILE A 2 -5.89 3.46 -7.81
C ILE A 2 -6.42 2.08 -8.22
N ILE A 3 -5.61 1.03 -8.04
CA ILE A 3 -5.92 -0.39 -8.31
C ILE A 3 -7.34 -0.79 -7.88
N LEU A 4 -7.78 -0.27 -6.73
CA LEU A 4 -9.09 -0.53 -6.11
C LEU A 4 -10.29 -0.01 -6.91
N ALA A 5 -10.09 0.96 -7.82
CA ALA A 5 -11.15 1.56 -8.64
C ALA A 5 -11.46 0.74 -9.90
N ASN A 6 -10.50 -0.03 -10.40
CA ASN A 6 -10.63 -0.84 -11.61
C ASN A 6 -10.71 -2.32 -11.26
N ARG A 7 -11.52 -2.69 -10.27
CA ARG A 7 -11.63 -4.09 -9.87
C ARG A 7 -12.91 -4.72 -10.36
N GLU A 8 -12.85 -6.02 -10.65
CA GLU A 8 -14.02 -6.83 -10.90
C GLU A 8 -14.40 -7.56 -9.61
N GLU A 9 -15.62 -7.29 -9.13
CA GLU A 9 -16.23 -8.02 -8.02
C GLU A 9 -16.58 -9.42 -8.55
N THR A 10 -15.98 -10.44 -7.94
CA THR A 10 -16.19 -11.80 -8.41
C THR A 10 -17.22 -12.51 -7.54
N GLU A 11 -17.14 -12.37 -6.21
CA GLU A 11 -18.11 -12.93 -5.25
C GLU A 11 -18.04 -12.15 -3.90
N GLY A 12 -18.54 -10.92 -3.84
CA GLY A 12 -18.57 -10.11 -2.62
C GLY A 12 -17.20 -9.52 -2.21
N ALA A 13 -16.66 -9.90 -1.05
CA ALA A 13 -15.44 -9.29 -0.49
C ALA A 13 -14.13 -9.63 -1.23
N LEU A 14 -14.20 -10.45 -2.29
CA LEU A 14 -13.07 -10.84 -3.11
C LEU A 14 -12.92 -9.92 -4.32
N THR A 15 -11.68 -9.47 -4.51
CA THR A 15 -11.31 -8.55 -5.58
C THR A 15 -10.41 -9.27 -6.58
N ARG A 16 -10.77 -9.24 -7.87
CA ARG A 16 -9.90 -9.71 -8.95
C ARG A 16 -9.47 -8.54 -9.82
N LEU A 17 -8.21 -8.57 -10.22
CA LEU A 17 -7.69 -7.74 -11.30
C LEU A 17 -7.48 -8.62 -12.54
N ASN A 18 -8.02 -8.20 -13.67
CA ASN A 18 -7.76 -8.84 -14.96
C ASN A 18 -6.38 -8.45 -15.49
N ILE A 19 -5.87 -9.18 -16.49
CA ILE A 19 -4.50 -8.99 -16.99
C ILE A 19 -4.26 -7.61 -17.61
N GLY A 20 -5.32 -7.00 -18.18
CA GLY A 20 -5.26 -5.64 -18.70
C GLY A 20 -5.06 -4.61 -17.59
N GLN A 21 -5.79 -4.78 -16.49
CA GLN A 21 -5.65 -3.93 -15.29
C GLN A 21 -4.26 -4.09 -14.66
N TRP A 22 -3.74 -5.31 -14.54
CA TRP A 22 -2.38 -5.56 -14.05
C TRP A 22 -1.32 -4.85 -14.88
N ARG A 23 -1.43 -4.90 -16.21
CA ARG A 23 -0.48 -4.26 -17.14
C ARG A 23 -0.53 -2.74 -17.10
N ALA A 24 -1.67 -2.16 -16.72
CA ALA A 24 -1.85 -0.71 -16.65
C ALA A 24 -1.33 -0.10 -15.33
N LEU A 25 -0.89 -0.92 -14.37
CA LEU A 25 -0.41 -0.40 -13.10
C LEU A 25 0.95 0.27 -13.27
N PRO A 26 1.16 1.45 -12.67
CA PRO A 26 2.50 1.99 -12.54
C PRO A 26 3.28 1.07 -11.58
N ILE A 27 4.21 0.30 -12.12
CA ILE A 27 5.08 -0.60 -11.36
C ILE A 27 6.43 0.10 -11.16
N LEU A 28 6.98 -0.02 -9.95
CA LEU A 28 8.33 0.44 -9.64
C LEU A 28 9.36 -0.31 -10.51
N ASP A 29 10.18 0.42 -11.26
CA ASP A 29 11.27 -0.17 -12.04
C ASP A 29 12.46 -0.50 -11.13
N VAL A 30 12.43 -1.71 -10.59
CA VAL A 30 13.46 -2.20 -9.66
C VAL A 30 14.85 -2.34 -10.29
N SER A 31 14.93 -2.44 -11.63
CA SER A 31 16.21 -2.55 -12.34
C SER A 31 17.05 -1.26 -12.26
N ARG A 32 16.39 -0.14 -11.94
CA ARG A 32 17.01 1.18 -11.82
C ARG A 32 17.35 1.56 -10.38
N LEU A 33 17.02 0.70 -9.41
CA LEU A 33 17.32 0.94 -8.00
C LEU A 33 18.76 0.52 -7.69
N SER A 34 19.41 1.24 -6.78
CA SER A 34 20.72 0.84 -6.28
C SER A 34 20.59 -0.44 -5.46
N ILE A 35 21.70 -1.19 -5.37
CA ILE A 35 21.74 -2.39 -4.53
C ILE A 35 21.44 -2.07 -3.06
N ASP A 36 21.85 -0.89 -2.58
CA ASP A 36 21.58 -0.44 -1.21
C ASP A 36 20.09 -0.21 -0.98
N THR A 37 19.39 0.42 -1.93
CA THR A 37 17.93 0.59 -1.87
C THR A 37 17.21 -0.76 -1.92
N LEU A 38 17.67 -1.69 -2.76
CA LEU A 38 17.10 -3.04 -2.84
C LEU A 38 17.27 -3.80 -1.52
N ASN A 39 18.46 -3.74 -0.91
CA ASN A 39 18.73 -4.35 0.39
C ASN A 39 17.88 -3.73 1.51
N ALA A 40 17.69 -2.41 1.48
CA ALA A 40 16.83 -1.71 2.44
C ALA A 40 15.36 -2.16 2.30
N ILE A 41 14.85 -2.26 1.07
CA ILE A 41 13.49 -2.75 0.79
C ILE A 41 13.34 -4.21 1.25
N ALA A 42 14.32 -5.07 0.95
CA ALA A 42 14.30 -6.48 1.38
C ALA A 42 14.22 -6.60 2.90
N LYS A 43 15.00 -5.79 3.64
CA LYS A 43 14.95 -5.74 5.10
C LYS A 43 13.59 -5.28 5.63
N VAL A 44 12.95 -4.33 4.97
CA VAL A 44 11.57 -3.94 5.32
C VAL A 44 10.65 -5.13 5.11
N PHE A 45 10.71 -5.83 3.98
CA PHE A 45 9.90 -7.01 3.75
C PHE A 45 10.07 -8.07 4.85
N ASP A 46 11.31 -8.43 5.20
CA ASP A 46 11.59 -9.42 6.25
C ASP A 46 11.04 -9.00 7.61
N THR A 47 11.10 -7.70 7.93
CA THR A 47 10.58 -7.13 9.18
C THR A 47 9.06 -7.28 9.30
N TYR A 48 8.33 -7.25 8.19
CA TYR A 48 6.86 -7.28 8.17
C TYR A 48 6.30 -8.63 7.69
N ALA A 49 7.13 -9.55 7.21
CA ALA A 49 6.71 -10.86 6.67
C ALA A 49 5.87 -11.69 7.67
N ASN A 50 6.17 -11.57 8.97
CA ASN A 50 5.46 -12.28 10.03
C ASN A 50 4.43 -11.41 10.77
N LYS A 51 4.21 -10.16 10.34
CA LYS A 51 3.20 -9.29 10.94
C LYS A 51 1.86 -9.53 10.27
N GLU A 52 0.82 -9.63 11.09
CA GLU A 52 -0.53 -9.78 10.59
C GLU A 52 -1.07 -8.41 10.15
N PHE A 53 -1.34 -8.27 8.85
CA PHE A 53 -2.09 -7.14 8.33
C PHE A 53 -3.58 -7.47 8.41
N LYS A 54 -4.39 -6.46 8.76
CA LYS A 54 -5.86 -6.61 8.75
C LYS A 54 -6.40 -6.82 7.33
N ARG A 55 -7.71 -7.03 7.19
CA ARG A 55 -8.33 -7.08 5.85
C ARG A 55 -8.17 -5.72 5.17
N ILE A 56 -8.10 -5.68 3.84
CA ILE A 56 -7.87 -4.44 3.07
C ILE A 56 -8.76 -3.25 3.53
N PRO A 57 -10.09 -3.39 3.73
CA PRO A 57 -10.94 -2.28 4.22
C PRO A 57 -10.59 -1.80 5.65
N GLU A 58 -9.92 -2.64 6.44
CA GLU A 58 -9.55 -2.39 7.84
C GLU A 58 -8.10 -1.89 7.97
N GLN A 59 -7.27 -2.02 6.93
CA GLN A 59 -5.89 -1.51 6.90
C GLN A 59 -5.84 0.02 6.73
N TYR A 60 -6.84 0.61 6.08
CA TYR A 60 -6.86 2.05 5.77
C TYR A 60 -7.70 2.80 6.81
N GLY A 61 -7.04 3.18 7.89
CA GLY A 61 -7.61 3.83 9.07
C GLY A 61 -6.57 3.94 10.17
N GLU A 62 -6.88 3.49 11.38
CA GLU A 62 -5.97 3.49 12.53
C GLU A 62 -5.11 2.21 12.62
N ASP A 63 -4.90 1.44 11.55
CA ASP A 63 -4.03 0.27 11.58
C ASP A 63 -2.55 0.70 11.67
N PRO A 64 -1.88 0.48 12.83
CA PRO A 64 -0.50 0.91 12.99
C PRO A 64 0.46 0.09 12.12
N VAL A 65 0.14 -1.16 11.81
CA VAL A 65 1.03 -2.05 11.03
C VAL A 65 1.14 -1.53 9.60
N ARG A 66 0.02 -1.14 8.99
CA ARG A 66 -0.01 -0.58 7.64
C ARG A 66 0.76 0.73 7.53
N LEU A 67 0.54 1.65 8.48
CA LEU A 67 1.24 2.94 8.49
C LEU A 67 2.75 2.76 8.65
N SER A 68 3.18 1.92 9.59
CA SER A 68 4.61 1.66 9.80
C SER A 68 5.26 1.01 8.59
N PHE A 69 4.58 0.05 7.94
CA PHE A 69 5.09 -0.58 6.71
C PHE A 69 5.31 0.43 5.58
N ASP A 70 4.30 1.23 5.25
CA ASP A 70 4.38 2.17 4.14
C ASP A 70 5.42 3.29 4.44
N LEU A 71 5.58 3.73 5.69
CA LEU A 71 6.64 4.66 6.09
C LEU A 71 8.04 4.05 5.95
N ASP A 72 8.25 2.84 6.46
CA ASP A 72 9.53 2.15 6.37
C ASP A 72 9.92 1.88 4.91
N PHE A 73 8.94 1.49 4.09
CA PHE A 73 9.12 1.29 2.65
C PHE A 73 9.50 2.59 1.93
N LEU A 74 8.80 3.70 2.20
CA LEU A 74 9.10 5.00 1.60
C LEU A 74 10.47 5.54 2.02
N ARG A 75 10.86 5.33 3.28
CA ARG A 75 12.19 5.68 3.77
C ARG A 75 13.29 4.87 3.08
N ALA A 76 13.04 3.58 2.82
CA ALA A 76 13.97 2.73 2.07
C ALA A 76 14.10 3.18 0.61
N LEU A 77 12.98 3.57 -0.01
CA LEU A 77 12.94 4.00 -1.41
C LEU A 77 13.52 5.40 -1.63
N SER A 78 13.30 6.31 -0.68
CA SER A 78 13.74 7.71 -0.75
C SER A 78 14.43 8.11 0.56
N PRO A 79 15.74 7.78 0.71
CA PRO A 79 16.51 8.21 1.86
C PRO A 79 16.52 9.73 1.97
N GLY A 80 16.11 10.27 3.13
CA GLY A 80 16.00 11.71 3.37
C GLY A 80 14.60 12.29 3.14
N ILE A 81 13.60 11.45 2.85
CA ILE A 81 12.20 11.87 2.83
C ILE A 81 11.79 12.46 4.20
N ASN A 82 10.99 13.53 4.18
CA ASN A 82 10.46 14.14 5.40
C ASN A 82 9.37 13.22 5.97
N GLU A 83 9.70 12.45 7.01
CA GLU A 83 8.80 11.45 7.57
C GLU A 83 7.51 12.06 8.13
N ASP A 84 7.59 13.24 8.75
CA ASP A 84 6.41 13.90 9.36
C ASP A 84 5.40 14.36 8.30
N GLU A 85 5.92 14.90 7.20
CA GLU A 85 5.10 15.30 6.05
C GLU A 85 4.45 14.08 5.40
N VAL A 86 5.24 13.03 5.13
CA VAL A 86 4.74 11.78 4.54
C VAL A 86 3.71 11.11 5.43
N ARG A 87 3.96 11.05 6.74
CA ARG A 87 3.03 10.48 7.72
C ARG A 87 1.69 11.20 7.67
N THR A 88 1.70 12.53 7.61
CA THR A 88 0.49 13.34 7.50
C THR A 88 -0.26 13.02 6.19
N CYS A 89 0.45 12.99 5.07
CA CYS A 89 -0.13 12.63 3.77
C CYS A 89 -0.71 11.20 3.74
N LEU A 90 -0.02 10.22 4.33
CA LEU A 90 -0.49 8.83 4.41
C LEU A 90 -1.75 8.71 5.25
N ILE A 91 -1.82 9.37 6.41
CA ILE A 91 -3.00 9.36 7.27
C ILE A 91 -4.21 9.93 6.52
N ASP A 92 -4.04 11.04 5.81
CA ASP A 92 -5.11 11.65 5.04
C ASP A 92 -5.54 10.79 3.83
N LEU A 93 -4.58 10.15 3.16
CA LEU A 93 -4.85 9.18 2.11
C LEU A 93 -5.64 7.98 2.66
N TYR A 94 -5.24 7.42 3.79
CA TYR A 94 -5.90 6.27 4.41
C TYR A 94 -7.32 6.59 4.83
N LYS A 95 -7.58 7.78 5.38
CA LYS A 95 -8.95 8.22 5.68
C LYS A 95 -9.83 8.21 4.43
N ARG A 96 -9.33 8.77 3.33
CA ARG A 96 -10.06 8.81 2.04
C ARG A 96 -10.29 7.40 1.49
N LEU A 97 -9.25 6.55 1.50
CA LEU A 97 -9.34 5.16 1.06
C LEU A 97 -10.31 4.34 1.92
N GLY A 98 -10.23 4.47 3.24
CA GLY A 98 -11.10 3.80 4.20
C GLY A 98 -12.56 4.17 3.97
N THR A 99 -12.88 5.46 3.78
CA THR A 99 -14.23 5.91 3.44
C THR A 99 -14.73 5.27 2.14
N VAL A 100 -13.94 5.33 1.05
CA VAL A 100 -14.33 4.76 -0.24
C VAL A 100 -14.55 3.25 -0.14
N LEU A 101 -13.67 2.54 0.56
CA LEU A 101 -13.76 1.09 0.72
C LEU A 101 -14.97 0.68 1.56
N LYS A 102 -15.26 1.40 2.65
CA LYS A 102 -16.43 1.19 3.52
C LYS A 102 -17.75 1.40 2.80
N THR A 103 -17.91 2.56 2.14
CA THR A 103 -19.08 2.85 1.30
C THR A 103 -19.31 1.76 0.26
N TRP A 104 -18.24 1.24 -0.31
CA TRP A 104 -18.33 0.19 -1.33
C TRP A 104 -18.73 -1.18 -0.77
N ILE A 105 -18.23 -1.60 0.40
CA ILE A 105 -18.65 -2.88 1.04
C ILE A 105 -20.03 -2.80 1.71
N GLY A 106 -20.66 -1.61 1.71
CA GLY A 106 -21.98 -1.40 2.30
C GLY A 106 -21.99 -1.38 3.84
N THR A 107 -20.86 -1.00 4.46
CA THR A 107 -20.70 -0.88 5.93
C THR A 107 -20.27 0.50 6.36
#